data_AF-A0A554KSF1-F1
#
_entry.id   AF-A0A554KSF1-F1
#
_cell.length_a   1.000
_cell.length_b   1.000
_cell.length_c   1.000
_cell.angle_alpha   90.00
_cell.angle_beta   90.00
_cell.angle_gamma   90.00
#
_symmetry.space_group_name_H-M   'P 1'
#
loop_
_entity.id
_entity.type
_entity.pdbx_description
1 polymer ?
#
loop_
_entity_poly.entity_id
_entity_poly.type
_entity_poly.pdbx_seq_one_letter_code
_entity_poly.pdbx_strand_id
1 'polypeptide(L)'
;MKKVAPKTHLFGFKLLSGVAHEELIRAAYEIVLSAGATAVISNDAKQLKDKYAVTKERAIHPMDNSKLADWIMEMLNDEYYETKFGESRLASACMVGSDDYLAIQKVKTIIGQYGDKFVTVENGMIFGTVAVRTGSGFMTTGRGKKELNSFVPVLRVDSRERQVVVAGPMKASLNAPLLARIFENPRVDHIVHYHQQEPDLPTEPYAPPGTVRDSSRPAMTSFNIAAHGCMLLFNKNGERI
;
A
#
# COMPACT_ATOMS: atom_id res chain seq x y z
N MET A 1 19.73 -11.97 3.21
CA MET A 1 19.51 -11.18 4.45
C MET A 1 18.07 -11.27 4.96
N LYS A 2 17.04 -10.73 4.27
CA LYS A 2 15.63 -10.76 4.73
C LYS A 2 15.05 -12.16 5.01
N LYS A 3 15.56 -13.22 4.36
CA LYS A 3 15.19 -14.63 4.65
C LYS A 3 15.63 -15.10 6.05
N VAL A 4 16.70 -14.52 6.59
CA VAL A 4 17.32 -14.90 7.87
C VAL A 4 16.98 -13.88 8.96
N ALA A 5 16.90 -12.60 8.59
CA ALA A 5 16.54 -11.50 9.48
C ALA A 5 15.45 -10.63 8.79
N PRO A 6 14.17 -11.03 8.86
CA PRO A 6 13.09 -10.35 8.14
C PRO A 6 12.84 -8.92 8.63
N LYS A 7 13.21 -8.63 9.89
CA LYS A 7 13.11 -7.33 10.53
C LYS A 7 14.27 -6.37 10.20
N THR A 8 15.27 -6.79 9.45
CA THR A 8 16.36 -5.89 9.06
C THR A 8 15.88 -4.85 8.05
N HIS A 9 16.18 -3.58 8.35
CA HIS A 9 16.02 -2.47 7.42
C HIS A 9 17.33 -2.27 6.66
N LEU A 10 17.21 -2.01 5.36
CA LEU A 10 18.35 -1.71 4.50
C LEU A 10 18.07 -0.38 3.81
N PHE A 11 18.94 0.61 4.02
CA PHE A 11 18.87 1.88 3.33
C PHE A 11 20.03 1.96 2.34
N GLY A 12 19.70 2.11 1.06
CA GLY A 12 20.69 2.29 0.01
C GLY A 12 20.96 3.76 -0.28
N PHE A 13 22.08 4.04 -0.92
CA PHE A 13 22.41 5.37 -1.44
C PHE A 13 22.73 5.26 -2.93
N LYS A 14 22.21 6.19 -3.72
CA LYS A 14 22.42 6.24 -5.17
C LYS A 14 22.79 7.66 -5.61
N LEU A 15 24.03 7.83 -6.06
CA LEU A 15 24.52 9.08 -6.61
C LEU A 15 24.67 8.93 -8.12
N LEU A 16 24.04 9.82 -8.89
CA LEU A 16 24.25 9.99 -10.33
C LEU A 16 24.69 11.44 -10.60
N SER A 17 25.06 11.79 -11.83
CA SER A 17 25.53 13.15 -12.15
C SER A 17 24.98 13.64 -13.48
N GLY A 18 24.27 14.77 -13.46
CA GLY A 18 23.73 15.41 -14.66
C GLY A 18 22.64 14.61 -15.38
N VAL A 19 21.89 13.79 -14.64
CA VAL A 19 20.80 12.97 -15.20
C VAL A 19 19.45 13.64 -14.97
N ALA A 20 18.43 13.24 -15.74
CA ALA A 20 17.07 13.70 -15.50
C ALA A 20 16.53 13.15 -14.17
N HIS A 21 15.60 13.88 -13.52
CA HIS A 21 15.00 13.46 -12.26
C HIS A 21 14.35 12.06 -12.36
N GLU A 22 13.61 11.79 -13.44
CA GLU A 22 12.98 10.48 -13.67
C GLU A 22 13.99 9.34 -13.75
N GLU A 23 15.15 9.57 -14.37
CA GLU A 23 16.23 8.58 -14.44
C GLU A 23 16.84 8.31 -13.07
N LEU A 24 17.02 9.36 -12.26
CA LEU A 24 17.49 9.25 -10.88
C LEU A 24 16.55 8.38 -10.03
N ILE A 25 15.24 8.66 -10.09
CA ILE A 25 14.23 7.91 -9.34
C ILE A 25 14.15 6.47 -9.81
N ARG A 26 14.15 6.23 -11.13
CA ARG A 26 14.13 4.88 -11.70
C ARG A 26 15.33 4.06 -11.23
N ALA A 27 16.54 4.63 -11.31
CA ALA A 27 17.76 3.95 -10.88
C ALA A 27 17.77 3.64 -9.38
N ALA A 28 17.20 4.52 -8.55
CA ALA A 28 17.03 4.27 -7.13
C ALA A 28 16.03 3.13 -6.87
N TYR A 29 14.90 3.13 -7.59
CA TYR A 29 13.85 2.13 -7.43
C TYR A 29 14.30 0.72 -7.87
N GLU A 30 15.09 0.61 -8.94
CA GLU A 30 15.71 -0.67 -9.33
C GLU A 30 16.56 -1.29 -8.20
N ILE A 31 17.26 -0.45 -7.43
CA ILE A 31 18.03 -0.89 -6.25
C ILE A 31 17.10 -1.29 -5.11
N VAL A 32 16.02 -0.53 -4.87
CA VAL A 32 14.99 -0.88 -3.88
C VAL A 32 14.49 -2.31 -4.10
N LEU A 33 14.16 -2.65 -5.35
CA LEU A 33 13.64 -3.98 -5.71
C LEU A 33 14.70 -5.07 -5.66
N SER A 34 15.86 -4.86 -6.30
CA SER A 34 16.91 -5.90 -6.40
C SER A 34 17.57 -6.22 -5.06
N ALA A 35 17.81 -5.21 -4.22
CA ALA A 35 18.41 -5.39 -2.89
C ALA A 35 17.37 -5.69 -1.80
N GLY A 36 16.07 -5.51 -2.09
CA GLY A 36 15.00 -5.58 -1.10
C GLY A 36 15.09 -4.48 -0.03
N ALA A 37 15.72 -3.35 -0.38
CA ALA A 37 15.98 -2.22 0.50
C ALA A 37 14.67 -1.58 0.98
N THR A 38 14.63 -1.11 2.23
CA THR A 38 13.51 -0.33 2.78
C THR A 38 13.30 0.93 1.97
N ALA A 39 14.39 1.65 1.68
CA ALA A 39 14.41 2.78 0.78
C ALA A 39 15.81 2.99 0.19
N VAL A 40 15.89 3.75 -0.90
CA VAL A 40 17.14 4.22 -1.48
C VAL A 40 17.11 5.75 -1.51
N ILE A 41 18.13 6.37 -0.92
CA ILE A 41 18.32 7.81 -0.92
C ILE A 41 19.11 8.16 -2.17
N SER A 42 18.50 8.94 -3.05
CA SER A 42 19.08 9.31 -4.33
C SER A 42 19.31 10.81 -4.43
N ASN A 43 20.41 11.20 -5.07
CA ASN A 43 20.72 12.60 -5.33
C ASN A 43 21.60 12.75 -6.58
N ASP A 44 21.57 13.94 -7.19
CA ASP A 44 22.47 14.31 -8.28
C ASP A 44 23.75 14.96 -7.72
N ALA A 45 24.91 14.60 -8.26
CA ALA A 45 26.21 15.13 -7.87
C ALA A 45 26.33 16.64 -8.11
N LYS A 46 25.56 17.20 -9.05
CA LYS A 46 25.46 18.64 -9.29
C LYS A 46 24.54 19.36 -8.29
N GLN A 47 23.71 18.62 -7.55
CA GLN A 47 22.72 19.13 -6.60
C GLN A 47 22.70 18.29 -5.30
N LEU A 48 23.84 18.23 -4.59
CA LEU A 48 24.00 17.35 -3.42
C LEU A 48 23.03 17.62 -2.25
N LYS A 49 22.45 18.83 -2.19
CA LYS A 49 21.49 19.24 -1.17
C LYS A 49 20.13 18.58 -1.37
N ASP A 50 19.74 18.33 -2.62
CA ASP A 50 18.44 17.78 -2.95
C ASP A 50 18.53 16.26 -2.92
N LYS A 51 17.78 15.65 -2.01
CA LYS A 51 17.72 14.20 -1.85
C LYS A 51 16.30 13.72 -2.05
N TYR A 52 16.20 12.51 -2.57
CA TYR A 52 14.93 11.83 -2.79
C TYR A 52 15.02 10.44 -2.18
N ALA A 53 14.27 10.20 -1.11
CA ALA A 53 14.09 8.85 -0.59
C ALA A 53 13.02 8.14 -1.42
N VAL A 54 13.41 7.05 -2.06
CA VAL A 54 12.54 6.21 -2.89
C VAL A 54 12.24 4.92 -2.15
N THR A 55 10.96 4.61 -1.96
CA THR A 55 10.49 3.48 -1.15
C THR A 55 9.97 2.32 -2.01
N LYS A 56 9.57 1.21 -1.36
CA LYS A 56 9.13 -0.03 -2.03
C LYS A 56 7.82 0.12 -2.81
N GLU A 57 6.95 0.98 -2.32
CA GLU A 57 5.68 1.35 -2.93
C GLU A 57 5.82 2.52 -3.92
N ARG A 58 7.07 2.88 -4.26
CA ARG A 58 7.42 3.93 -5.23
C ARG A 58 7.03 5.33 -4.75
N ALA A 59 6.87 5.54 -3.43
CA ALA A 59 6.75 6.87 -2.87
C ALA A 59 8.10 7.59 -3.00
N ILE A 60 8.04 8.90 -3.28
CA ILE A 60 9.22 9.75 -3.50
C ILE A 60 9.17 10.89 -2.49
N HIS A 61 10.12 10.91 -1.57
CA HIS A 61 10.19 11.93 -0.53
C HIS A 61 11.34 12.90 -0.81
N PRO A 62 11.07 14.12 -1.30
CA PRO A 62 12.06 15.18 -1.34
C PRO A 62 12.48 15.56 0.09
N MET A 63 13.78 15.56 0.34
CA MET A 63 14.35 15.92 1.64
C MET A 63 15.78 16.44 1.48
N ASP A 64 16.32 16.98 2.57
CA ASP A 64 17.72 17.39 2.68
C ASP A 64 18.45 16.59 3.76
N ASN A 65 19.73 16.89 3.99
CA ASN A 65 20.53 16.25 5.04
C ASN A 65 19.98 16.47 6.46
N SER A 66 19.29 17.58 6.71
CA SER A 66 18.80 17.91 8.05
C SER A 66 17.65 16.99 8.48
N LYS A 67 16.86 16.50 7.52
CA LYS A 67 15.70 15.63 7.77
C LYS A 67 16.01 14.14 7.61
N LEU A 68 17.13 13.80 6.97
CA LEU A 68 17.43 12.41 6.58
C LEU A 68 17.55 11.47 7.78
N ALA A 69 18.27 11.88 8.83
CA ALA A 69 18.48 11.04 10.00
C ALA A 69 17.15 10.77 10.71
N ASP A 70 16.34 11.80 10.94
CA ASP A 70 15.03 11.68 11.58
C ASP A 70 14.10 10.78 10.78
N TRP A 71 14.05 10.96 9.46
CA TRP A 71 13.24 10.11 8.58
C TRP A 71 13.67 8.64 8.64
N ILE A 72 14.98 8.35 8.63
CA ILE A 72 15.48 6.96 8.79
C ILE A 72 15.05 6.40 10.15
N MET A 73 15.15 7.19 11.22
CA MET A 73 14.76 6.77 12.56
C MET A 73 13.26 6.51 12.68
N GLU A 74 12.41 7.34 12.08
CA GLU A 74 10.97 7.09 11.99
C GLU A 74 10.68 5.74 11.32
N MET A 75 11.32 5.47 10.17
CA MET A 75 11.14 4.23 9.41
C MET A 75 11.67 2.99 10.15
N LEU A 76 12.69 3.14 11.00
CA LEU A 76 13.24 2.07 11.83
C LEU A 76 12.33 1.72 13.01
N ASN A 77 11.59 2.70 13.52
CA ASN A 77 10.70 2.54 14.66
C ASN A 77 9.26 2.13 14.26
N ASP A 78 8.96 2.07 12.97
CA ASP A 78 7.66 1.61 12.48
C ASP A 78 7.44 0.12 12.80
N GLU A 79 6.26 -0.17 13.35
CA GLU A 79 5.81 -1.53 13.63
C GLU A 79 4.86 -2.03 12.53
N TYR A 80 5.07 -3.26 12.07
CA TYR A 80 4.36 -3.81 10.91
C TYR A 80 3.35 -4.89 11.29
N TYR A 81 2.26 -4.94 10.54
CA TYR A 81 1.30 -6.04 10.58
C TYR A 81 1.85 -7.29 9.88
N GLU A 82 1.51 -8.46 10.43
CA GLU A 82 1.81 -9.78 9.85
C GLU A 82 0.55 -10.39 9.21
N THR A 83 0.69 -11.07 8.08
CA THR A 83 -0.41 -11.87 7.53
C THR A 83 -0.48 -13.23 8.23
N LYS A 84 -1.65 -13.59 8.76
CA LYS A 84 -1.97 -14.96 9.20
C LYS A 84 -2.95 -15.58 8.21
N PHE A 85 -2.64 -16.78 7.75
CA PHE A 85 -3.55 -17.56 6.93
C PHE A 85 -4.52 -18.30 7.85
N GLY A 86 -5.82 -18.15 7.63
CA GLY A 86 -6.83 -18.88 8.40
C GLY A 86 -6.66 -20.39 8.27
N GLU A 87 -6.94 -21.14 9.33
CA GLU A 87 -6.83 -22.61 9.30
C GLU A 87 -7.76 -23.22 8.22
N SER A 88 -7.21 -24.18 7.47
CA SER A 88 -7.80 -24.73 6.25
C SER A 88 -9.20 -25.34 6.42
N ARG A 89 -9.66 -25.59 7.65
CA ARG A 89 -11.02 -26.09 7.92
C ARG A 89 -12.12 -25.07 7.56
N LEU A 90 -11.82 -23.77 7.60
CA LEU A 90 -12.70 -22.74 7.04
C LEU A 90 -12.48 -22.55 5.54
N ALA A 91 -11.27 -22.78 5.01
CA ALA A 91 -10.98 -22.63 3.58
C ALA A 91 -11.73 -23.64 2.70
N SER A 92 -12.05 -24.83 3.21
CA SER A 92 -12.89 -25.82 2.51
C SER A 92 -14.40 -25.55 2.63
N ALA A 93 -14.82 -24.81 3.66
CA ALA A 93 -16.22 -24.45 3.93
C ALA A 93 -16.59 -23.06 3.36
N CYS A 94 -15.60 -22.21 3.09
CA CYS A 94 -15.70 -21.02 2.25
C CYS A 94 -15.77 -21.42 0.77
N MET A 95 -16.79 -22.20 0.40
CA MET A 95 -17.45 -21.93 -0.87
C MET A 95 -17.72 -20.43 -0.88
N VAL A 96 -17.22 -19.72 -1.91
CA VAL A 96 -17.46 -18.30 -2.13
C VAL A 96 -18.93 -18.04 -1.82
N GLY A 97 -19.22 -17.44 -0.66
CA GLY A 97 -20.60 -17.13 -0.30
C GLY A 97 -21.19 -16.22 -1.38
N SER A 98 -22.51 -16.12 -1.47
CA SER A 98 -23.16 -15.14 -2.37
C SER A 98 -22.51 -13.77 -2.26
N ASP A 99 -22.15 -13.39 -1.03
CA ASP A 99 -21.57 -12.10 -0.70
C ASP A 99 -20.13 -11.95 -1.24
N ASP A 100 -19.30 -13.00 -1.15
CA ASP A 100 -17.93 -12.97 -1.68
C ASP A 100 -17.95 -12.91 -3.22
N TYR A 101 -18.89 -13.61 -3.85
CA TYR A 101 -19.06 -13.57 -5.31
C TYR A 101 -19.45 -12.17 -5.76
N LEU A 102 -20.45 -11.56 -5.11
CA LEU A 102 -20.88 -10.19 -5.38
C LEU A 102 -19.75 -9.18 -5.15
N ALA A 103 -18.98 -9.35 -4.07
CA ALA A 103 -17.82 -8.50 -3.80
C ALA A 103 -16.74 -8.64 -4.88
N ILE A 104 -16.45 -9.85 -5.35
CA ILE A 104 -15.52 -10.07 -6.47
C ILE A 104 -16.01 -9.37 -7.74
N GLN A 105 -17.30 -9.49 -8.09
CA GLN A 105 -17.84 -8.81 -9.27
C GLN A 105 -17.72 -7.28 -9.13
N LYS A 106 -18.03 -6.75 -7.95
CA LYS A 106 -17.91 -5.31 -7.67
C LYS A 106 -16.45 -4.84 -7.75
N VAL A 107 -15.50 -5.58 -7.19
CA VAL A 107 -14.07 -5.29 -7.33
C VAL A 107 -13.67 -5.24 -8.81
N LYS A 108 -14.12 -6.20 -9.64
CA LYS A 108 -13.86 -6.21 -11.09
C LYS A 108 -14.46 -4.99 -11.79
N THR A 109 -15.69 -4.61 -11.46
CA THR A 109 -16.33 -3.41 -12.02
C THR A 109 -15.53 -2.15 -11.69
N ILE A 110 -15.11 -1.99 -10.43
CA ILE A 110 -14.32 -0.85 -9.98
C ILE A 110 -12.95 -0.82 -10.68
N ILE A 111 -12.29 -1.97 -10.81
CA ILE A 111 -11.04 -2.09 -11.58
C ILE A 111 -11.25 -1.64 -13.03
N GLY A 112 -12.38 -1.99 -13.65
CA GLY A 112 -12.72 -1.53 -15.00
C GLY A 112 -12.92 -0.02 -15.08
N GLN A 113 -13.54 0.59 -14.06
CA GLN A 113 -13.78 2.04 -13.99
C GLN A 113 -12.49 2.86 -13.77
N TYR A 114 -11.57 2.34 -12.95
CA TYR A 114 -10.31 3.01 -12.58
C TYR A 114 -9.08 2.40 -13.27
N GLY A 115 -9.28 1.65 -14.36
CA GLY A 115 -8.22 0.85 -14.98
C GLY A 115 -7.01 1.66 -15.42
N ASP A 116 -7.22 2.90 -15.86
CA ASP A 116 -6.18 3.86 -16.24
C ASP A 116 -5.30 4.30 -15.07
N LYS A 117 -5.78 4.18 -13.83
CA LYS A 117 -5.05 4.53 -12.61
C LYS A 117 -4.13 3.42 -12.11
N PHE A 118 -4.38 2.18 -12.52
CA PHE A 118 -3.60 1.01 -12.12
C PHE A 118 -2.47 0.73 -13.11
N VAL A 119 -1.49 1.62 -13.15
CA VAL A 119 -0.39 1.57 -14.12
C VAL A 119 0.63 0.49 -13.74
N THR A 120 1.04 -0.30 -14.73
CA THR A 120 2.15 -1.24 -14.61
C THR A 120 3.48 -0.49 -14.50
N VAL A 121 4.25 -0.80 -13.48
CA VAL A 121 5.57 -0.21 -13.22
C VAL A 121 6.69 -1.22 -13.48
N GLU A 122 7.93 -0.87 -13.09
CA GLU A 122 9.11 -1.71 -13.24
C GLU A 122 8.86 -3.13 -12.70
N ASN A 123 9.38 -4.16 -13.41
CA ASN A 123 9.15 -5.59 -13.16
C ASN A 123 7.70 -6.09 -13.33
N GLY A 124 6.84 -5.31 -13.98
CA GLY A 124 5.46 -5.70 -14.30
C GLY A 124 4.53 -5.65 -13.09
N MET A 125 4.91 -4.94 -12.02
CA MET A 125 4.09 -4.82 -10.82
C MET A 125 3.00 -3.77 -11.02
N ILE A 126 1.85 -3.99 -10.39
CA ILE A 126 0.73 -3.04 -10.39
C ILE A 126 0.45 -2.59 -8.96
N PHE A 127 0.61 -1.29 -8.72
CA PHE A 127 0.37 -0.65 -7.43
C PHE A 127 -1.10 -0.25 -7.23
N GLY A 128 -1.43 0.33 -6.08
CA GLY A 128 -2.82 0.59 -5.70
C GLY A 128 -3.57 -0.63 -5.16
N THR A 129 -4.80 -0.42 -4.70
CA THR A 129 -5.68 -1.51 -4.25
C THR A 129 -7.15 -1.12 -4.41
N VAL A 130 -7.99 -2.12 -4.64
CA VAL A 130 -9.45 -1.98 -4.50
C VAL A 130 -9.89 -2.86 -3.34
N ALA A 131 -10.81 -2.36 -2.52
CA ALA A 131 -11.43 -3.13 -1.46
C ALA A 131 -12.94 -2.91 -1.40
N VAL A 132 -13.70 -3.96 -1.11
CA VAL A 132 -15.16 -3.95 -1.03
C VAL A 132 -15.57 -4.64 0.27
N ARG A 133 -16.40 -3.97 1.08
CA ARG A 133 -16.95 -4.52 2.31
C ARG A 133 -17.76 -5.79 2.02
N THR A 134 -17.64 -6.79 2.90
CA THR A 134 -18.50 -7.97 2.92
C THR A 134 -19.18 -8.09 4.29
N GLY A 135 -20.15 -8.99 4.45
CA GLY A 135 -20.85 -9.19 5.72
C GLY A 135 -19.94 -9.60 6.90
N SER A 136 -18.79 -10.22 6.61
CA SER A 136 -17.86 -10.77 7.60
C SER A 136 -16.47 -10.10 7.61
N GLY A 137 -16.24 -9.11 6.75
CA GLY A 137 -14.93 -8.49 6.57
C GLY A 137 -14.88 -7.65 5.30
N PHE A 138 -13.88 -7.89 4.46
CA PHE A 138 -13.81 -7.25 3.13
C PHE A 138 -13.00 -8.09 2.14
N MET A 139 -13.34 -7.93 0.86
CA MET A 139 -12.56 -8.43 -0.27
C MET A 139 -11.58 -7.34 -0.71
N THR A 140 -10.31 -7.70 -0.97
CA THR A 140 -9.32 -6.75 -1.50
C THR A 140 -8.45 -7.38 -2.59
N THR A 141 -7.81 -6.56 -3.43
CA THR A 141 -6.77 -7.07 -4.33
C THR A 141 -5.54 -7.61 -3.57
N GLY A 142 -4.85 -8.59 -4.16
CA GLY A 142 -3.66 -9.22 -3.60
C GLY A 142 -2.41 -8.33 -3.59
N ARG A 143 -1.45 -8.67 -2.72
CA ARG A 143 -0.15 -7.98 -2.61
C ARG A 143 0.81 -8.40 -3.73
N GLY A 144 1.60 -7.44 -4.23
CA GLY A 144 2.67 -7.71 -5.19
C GLY A 144 2.13 -8.22 -6.53
N LYS A 145 0.91 -7.79 -6.87
CA LYS A 145 0.16 -8.28 -8.02
C LYS A 145 0.81 -7.79 -9.33
N LYS A 146 0.89 -8.70 -10.30
CA LYS A 146 1.24 -8.41 -11.70
C LYS A 146 0.02 -8.33 -12.61
N GLU A 147 -1.14 -8.65 -12.05
CA GLU A 147 -2.44 -8.63 -12.69
C GLU A 147 -3.50 -8.21 -11.67
N LEU A 148 -4.60 -7.61 -12.11
CA LEU A 148 -5.64 -7.09 -11.23
C LEU A 148 -6.68 -8.14 -10.81
N ASN A 149 -6.51 -9.40 -11.23
CA ASN A 149 -7.48 -10.49 -11.04
C ASN A 149 -7.21 -11.36 -9.80
N SER A 150 -6.33 -10.92 -8.90
CA SER A 150 -6.03 -11.62 -7.64
C SER A 150 -6.82 -10.97 -6.50
N PHE A 151 -7.79 -11.71 -5.94
CA PHE A 151 -8.66 -11.24 -4.86
C PHE A 151 -8.41 -12.05 -3.59
N VAL A 152 -8.39 -11.36 -2.45
CA VAL A 152 -8.07 -11.94 -1.14
C VAL A 152 -9.15 -11.52 -0.15
N PRO A 153 -9.92 -12.47 0.41
CA PRO A 153 -10.83 -12.18 1.51
C PRO A 153 -10.04 -11.94 2.79
N VAL A 154 -10.23 -10.76 3.39
CA VAL A 154 -9.72 -10.43 4.73
C VAL A 154 -10.84 -10.68 5.72
N LEU A 155 -10.62 -11.64 6.62
CA LEU A 155 -11.60 -12.08 7.61
C LEU A 155 -11.63 -11.15 8.82
N ARG A 156 -10.45 -10.72 9.29
CA ARG A 156 -10.32 -9.73 10.37
C ARG A 156 -8.92 -9.12 10.38
N VAL A 157 -8.83 -7.93 10.97
CA VAL A 157 -7.57 -7.31 11.37
C VAL A 157 -7.55 -7.20 12.88
N ASP A 158 -6.53 -7.77 13.51
CA ASP A 158 -6.27 -7.69 14.94
C ASP A 158 -5.20 -6.63 15.19
N SER A 159 -5.61 -5.43 15.58
CA SER A 159 -4.67 -4.33 15.83
C SER A 159 -3.82 -4.54 17.08
N ARG A 160 -4.27 -5.36 18.04
CA ARG A 160 -3.52 -5.65 19.27
C ARG A 160 -2.36 -6.60 18.97
N GLU A 161 -2.64 -7.68 18.26
CA GLU A 161 -1.62 -8.67 17.86
C GLU A 161 -0.89 -8.29 16.55
N ARG A 162 -1.34 -7.22 15.88
CA ARG A 162 -0.88 -6.75 14.57
C ARG A 162 -0.97 -7.83 13.51
N GLN A 163 -2.13 -8.45 13.39
CA GLN A 163 -2.36 -9.56 12.45
C GLN A 163 -3.46 -9.24 11.45
N VAL A 164 -3.20 -9.49 10.16
CA VAL A 164 -4.20 -9.52 9.10
C VAL A 164 -4.54 -10.97 8.82
N VAL A 165 -5.75 -11.40 9.17
CA VAL A 165 -6.21 -12.78 8.96
C VAL A 165 -6.92 -12.85 7.61
N VAL A 166 -6.41 -13.70 6.72
CA VAL A 166 -6.95 -13.87 5.36
C VAL A 166 -7.46 -15.29 5.13
N ALA A 167 -8.43 -15.43 4.23
CA ALA A 167 -8.84 -16.74 3.71
C ALA A 167 -7.97 -17.13 2.51
N GLY A 168 -7.48 -18.38 2.50
CA GLY A 168 -6.66 -18.91 1.42
C GLY A 168 -5.16 -18.58 1.54
N PRO A 169 -4.34 -18.96 0.53
CA PRO A 169 -2.87 -18.91 0.63
C PRO A 169 -2.26 -17.57 0.18
N MET A 170 -3.06 -16.64 -0.32
CA MET A 170 -2.59 -15.37 -0.87
C MET A 170 -2.56 -14.26 0.17
N LYS A 171 -1.54 -13.41 0.13
CA LYS A 171 -1.46 -12.23 1.00
C LYS A 171 -2.32 -11.10 0.45
N ALA A 172 -3.14 -10.51 1.31
CA ALA A 172 -3.87 -9.28 1.02
C ALA A 172 -2.91 -8.09 0.82
N SER A 173 -3.43 -7.02 0.20
CA SER A 173 -2.74 -5.73 0.08
C SER A 173 -2.07 -5.29 1.39
N LEU A 174 -0.91 -4.62 1.29
CA LEU A 174 -0.24 -4.04 2.46
C LEU A 174 -1.13 -3.01 3.20
N ASN A 175 -2.07 -2.39 2.49
CA ASN A 175 -3.01 -1.43 3.08
C ASN A 175 -4.14 -2.12 3.87
N ALA A 176 -4.23 -3.46 3.91
CA ALA A 176 -5.34 -4.17 4.57
C ALA A 176 -5.64 -3.69 6.01
N PRO A 177 -4.65 -3.39 6.87
CA PRO A 177 -4.90 -2.80 8.18
C PRO A 177 -5.61 -1.43 8.13
N LEU A 178 -5.15 -0.52 7.27
CA LEU A 178 -5.76 0.78 7.06
C LEU A 178 -7.17 0.65 6.44
N LEU A 179 -7.36 -0.27 5.49
CA LEU A 179 -8.67 -0.56 4.90
C LEU A 179 -9.66 -1.03 5.97
N ALA A 180 -9.23 -1.92 6.87
CA ALA A 180 -10.08 -2.40 7.97
C ALA A 180 -10.50 -1.25 8.89
N ARG A 181 -9.56 -0.36 9.25
CA ARG A 181 -9.84 0.84 10.05
C ARG A 181 -10.84 1.78 9.37
N ILE A 182 -10.69 2.01 8.07
CA ILE A 182 -11.61 2.83 7.27
C ILE A 182 -13.00 2.19 7.25
N PHE A 183 -13.07 0.86 7.10
CA PHE A 183 -14.34 0.12 7.14
C PHE A 183 -15.00 0.10 8.54
N GLU A 184 -14.40 0.65 9.59
CA GLU A 184 -15.15 0.94 10.82
C GLU A 184 -16.20 2.04 10.60
N ASN A 185 -16.04 2.90 9.59
CA ASN A 185 -17.10 3.81 9.14
C ASN A 185 -18.15 3.01 8.35
N PRO A 186 -19.37 2.80 8.87
CA PRO A 186 -20.39 1.96 8.21
C PRO A 186 -20.91 2.57 6.90
N ARG A 187 -20.63 3.85 6.63
CA ARG A 187 -20.99 4.50 5.36
C ARG A 187 -20.07 4.09 4.21
N VAL A 188 -18.84 3.64 4.51
CA VAL A 188 -17.89 3.17 3.49
C VAL A 188 -18.31 1.79 3.04
N ASP A 189 -18.53 1.64 1.75
CA ASP A 189 -18.91 0.39 1.10
C ASP A 189 -17.75 -0.17 0.25
N HIS A 190 -17.01 0.70 -0.45
CA HIS A 190 -15.80 0.32 -1.15
C HIS A 190 -14.75 1.43 -1.13
N ILE A 191 -13.50 1.02 -1.38
CA ILE A 191 -12.31 1.87 -1.32
C ILE A 191 -11.49 1.64 -2.58
N VAL A 192 -11.02 2.73 -3.19
CA VAL A 192 -10.10 2.73 -4.32
C VAL A 192 -8.84 3.48 -3.93
N HIS A 193 -7.69 2.85 -4.10
CA HIS A 193 -6.39 3.44 -3.84
C HIS A 193 -5.50 3.32 -5.07
N TYR A 194 -4.92 4.43 -5.50
CA TYR A 194 -3.93 4.48 -6.57
C TYR A 194 -2.86 5.54 -6.27
N HIS A 195 -1.74 5.48 -6.97
CA HIS A 195 -0.52 6.24 -6.67
C HIS A 195 -0.50 7.59 -7.43
N GLN A 196 -1.60 8.32 -7.34
CA GLN A 196 -1.77 9.68 -7.84
C GLN A 196 -2.46 10.51 -6.75
N GLN A 197 -2.16 11.80 -6.68
CA GLN A 197 -2.82 12.74 -5.77
C GLN A 197 -4.10 13.27 -6.40
N GLU A 198 -5.16 13.42 -5.60
CA GLU A 198 -6.40 14.09 -6.02
C GLU A 198 -6.41 15.54 -5.51
N PRO A 199 -6.54 16.55 -6.39
CA PRO A 199 -6.37 17.97 -5.99
C PRO A 199 -7.32 18.48 -4.90
N ASP A 200 -8.48 17.84 -4.76
CA ASP A 200 -9.57 18.29 -3.89
C ASP A 200 -9.64 17.54 -2.55
N LEU A 201 -8.68 16.65 -2.27
CA LEU A 201 -8.65 15.88 -1.04
C LEU A 201 -7.66 16.44 0.00
N PRO A 202 -7.99 16.35 1.31
CA PRO A 202 -7.03 16.64 2.37
C PRO A 202 -5.85 15.67 2.31
N THR A 203 -4.66 16.13 2.67
CA THR A 203 -3.43 15.32 2.64
C THR A 203 -2.97 14.93 4.03
N GLU A 204 -2.93 13.62 4.27
CA GLU A 204 -2.39 13.01 5.48
C GLU A 204 -0.86 12.77 5.34
N PRO A 205 -0.10 12.84 6.45
CA PRO A 205 1.34 12.59 6.45
C PRO A 205 1.70 11.20 5.94
N TYR A 206 2.85 11.04 5.29
CA TYR A 206 3.28 9.72 4.84
C TYR A 206 3.56 8.78 6.03
N ALA A 207 3.20 7.50 5.84
CA ALA A 207 3.67 6.38 6.64
C ALA A 207 3.72 5.12 5.76
N PRO A 208 4.65 4.17 5.99
CA PRO A 208 4.77 2.99 5.15
C PRO A 208 3.52 2.11 5.21
N PRO A 209 3.03 1.60 4.08
CA PRO A 209 1.90 0.69 4.03
C PRO A 209 2.05 -0.52 4.96
N GLY A 210 0.99 -0.83 5.69
CA GLY A 210 0.94 -1.99 6.58
C GLY A 210 1.66 -1.79 7.92
N THR A 211 2.00 -0.54 8.27
CA THR A 211 2.48 -0.17 9.59
C THR A 211 1.33 0.23 10.52
N VAL A 212 1.58 0.22 11.83
CA VAL A 212 0.66 0.78 12.84
C VAL A 212 0.40 2.26 12.55
N ARG A 213 1.45 3.03 12.24
CA ARG A 213 1.36 4.47 11.95
C ARG A 213 0.50 4.78 10.73
N ASP A 214 0.63 4.00 9.67
CA ASP A 214 -0.25 4.12 8.49
C ASP A 214 -1.70 3.74 8.80
N SER A 215 -1.92 2.78 9.69
CA SER A 215 -3.25 2.29 10.04
C SER A 215 -3.97 3.15 11.09
N SER A 216 -3.24 4.03 11.78
CA SER A 216 -3.77 4.89 12.84
C SER A 216 -4.17 6.29 12.35
N ARG A 217 -4.27 6.49 11.04
CA ARG A 217 -4.70 7.77 10.44
C ARG A 217 -6.11 8.15 10.91
N PRO A 218 -6.37 9.45 11.14
CA PRO A 218 -7.69 9.90 11.58
C PRO A 218 -8.71 10.01 10.44
N ALA A 219 -8.28 9.95 9.18
CA ALA A 219 -9.14 10.15 8.01
C ALA A 219 -10.24 9.08 7.89
N MET A 220 -11.50 9.52 7.93
CA MET A 220 -12.70 8.67 7.76
C MET A 220 -13.49 8.99 6.48
N THR A 221 -12.94 9.89 5.66
CA THR A 221 -13.39 10.36 4.34
C THR A 221 -12.23 10.19 3.36
N SER A 222 -12.44 10.43 2.06
CA SER A 222 -11.40 10.38 1.04
C SER A 222 -10.25 11.32 1.35
N PHE A 223 -9.01 10.87 1.13
CA PHE A 223 -7.80 11.61 1.48
C PHE A 223 -6.63 11.27 0.57
N ASN A 224 -5.65 12.16 0.52
CA ASN A 224 -4.34 11.95 -0.04
C ASN A 224 -3.36 11.46 1.03
N ILE A 225 -2.40 10.63 0.65
CA ILE A 225 -1.22 10.27 1.42
C ILE A 225 -0.04 10.97 0.78
N ALA A 226 0.62 11.86 1.53
CA ALA A 226 1.75 12.65 1.05
C ALA A 226 2.79 11.76 0.36
N ALA A 227 3.23 12.16 -0.84
CA ALA A 227 4.24 11.47 -1.65
C ALA A 227 3.92 10.02 -2.10
N HIS A 228 2.71 9.50 -1.82
CA HIS A 228 2.36 8.10 -2.10
C HIS A 228 1.16 7.98 -3.07
N GLY A 229 0.00 8.54 -2.74
CA GLY A 229 -1.22 8.37 -3.55
C GLY A 229 -2.47 8.86 -2.84
N CYS A 230 -3.64 8.39 -3.25
CA CYS A 230 -4.91 8.74 -2.63
C CYS A 230 -5.69 7.50 -2.16
N MET A 231 -6.61 7.71 -1.23
CA MET A 231 -7.61 6.74 -0.76
C MET A 231 -8.98 7.35 -1.02
N LEU A 232 -9.69 6.83 -2.01
CA LEU A 232 -11.06 7.22 -2.32
C LEU A 232 -12.02 6.27 -1.62
N LEU A 233 -12.91 6.83 -0.81
CA LEU A 233 -13.91 6.09 -0.06
C LEU A 233 -15.26 6.39 -0.70
N PHE A 234 -16.06 5.35 -0.90
CA PHE A 234 -17.36 5.47 -1.53
C PHE A 234 -18.43 4.81 -0.68
N ASN A 235 -19.63 5.39 -0.69
CA ASN A 235 -20.79 4.77 -0.08
C ASN A 235 -21.48 3.77 -1.03
N LYS A 236 -22.54 3.11 -0.55
CA LYS A 236 -23.30 2.12 -1.32
C LYS A 236 -23.95 2.65 -2.61
N ASN A 237 -24.14 3.97 -2.71
CA ASN A 237 -24.70 4.63 -3.88
C ASN A 237 -23.61 5.02 -4.90
N GLY A 238 -22.34 4.78 -4.58
CA GLY A 238 -21.20 5.21 -5.42
C GLY A 238 -20.81 6.68 -5.22
N GLU A 239 -21.32 7.35 -4.19
CA GLU A 239 -20.95 8.74 -3.88
C GLU A 239 -19.64 8.73 -3.09
N ARG A 240 -18.66 9.54 -3.52
CA ARG A 240 -17.40 9.72 -2.80
C ARG A 240 -17.66 10.45 -1.48
N ILE A 241 -17.19 9.87 -0.39
CA ILE A 241 -17.32 10.39 0.98
C ILE A 241 -16.01 10.94 1.49
#